data_AF-F4K8A7-F1
#
_entry.id   AF-F4K8A7-F1
#
_cell.length_a   1.000
_cell.length_b   1.000
_cell.length_c   1.000
_cell.angle_alpha   90.00
_cell.angle_beta   90.00
_cell.angle_gamma   90.00
#
_symmetry.space_group_name_H-M   'P 1'
#
loop_
_entity.id
_entity.type
_entity.pdbx_description
1 polymer ?
#
loop_
_entity_poly.entity_id
_entity_poly.type
_entity_poly.pdbx_seq_one_letter_code
_entity_poly.pdbx_strand_id
1 'polypeptide(L)'
;MGTKQIVTVMFFFLSVIMALLCHHQSEAQAPIPTPGDCFSSIKKVKGCADAVKAATKGHLLRLVKDCCHVINDLADDCFPIIFPGKPYIAALVKHACS
;
A
#
# COMPACT_ATOMS: atom_id res chain seq x y z
N MET A 1 -20.72 6.40 -37.20
CA MET A 1 -20.36 5.08 -36.62
C MET A 1 -21.63 4.40 -36.14
N GLY A 2 -21.94 3.20 -36.64
CA GLY A 2 -23.18 2.52 -36.28
C GLY A 2 -23.15 1.91 -34.88
N THR A 3 -24.29 1.84 -34.20
CA THR A 3 -24.45 1.25 -32.86
C THR A 3 -23.79 -0.12 -32.72
N LYS A 4 -23.85 -0.95 -33.77
CA LYS A 4 -23.17 -2.26 -33.84
C LYS A 4 -21.66 -2.17 -33.60
N GLN A 5 -20.98 -1.21 -34.22
CA GLN A 5 -19.53 -1.05 -34.06
C GLN A 5 -19.17 -0.60 -32.65
N ILE A 6 -19.96 0.30 -32.05
CA ILE A 6 -19.73 0.77 -30.68
C ILE A 6 -19.85 -0.39 -29.68
N VAL A 7 -20.89 -1.23 -29.85
CA VAL A 7 -21.10 -2.41 -29.01
C VAL A 7 -19.90 -3.37 -29.12
N THR A 8 -19.45 -3.69 -30.33
CA THR A 8 -18.29 -4.57 -30.55
C THR A 8 -17.02 -4.02 -29.90
N VAL A 9 -16.74 -2.72 -30.07
CA VAL A 9 -15.57 -2.06 -29.45
C VAL A 9 -15.64 -2.12 -27.92
N MET A 10 -16.82 -1.87 -27.35
CA MET A 10 -17.03 -1.96 -25.90
C MET A 10 -16.79 -3.38 -25.38
N PHE A 11 -17.28 -4.41 -26.08
CA PHE A 11 -17.00 -5.81 -25.72
C PHE A 11 -15.51 -6.16 -25.80
N PHE A 12 -14.80 -5.67 -26.83
CA PHE A 12 -13.37 -5.88 -26.92
C PHE A 12 -12.63 -5.26 -25.73
N PHE A 13 -12.93 -4.00 -25.37
CA PHE A 13 -12.31 -3.37 -24.21
C PHE A 13 -12.62 -4.11 -22.91
N LEU A 14 -13.87 -4.52 -22.70
CA LEU A 14 -14.26 -5.29 -21.52
C LEU A 14 -13.50 -6.63 -21.45
N SER A 15 -13.37 -7.34 -22.58
CA SER A 15 -12.64 -8.61 -22.63
C SER A 15 -11.15 -8.45 -22.31
N VAL A 16 -10.50 -7.39 -22.81
CA VAL A 16 -9.09 -7.08 -22.52
C VAL A 16 -8.92 -6.71 -21.05
N ILE A 17 -9.81 -5.89 -20.48
CA ILE A 17 -9.79 -5.55 -19.05
C ILE A 17 -9.93 -6.81 -18.20
N MET A 18 -10.88 -7.69 -18.51
CA MET A 18 -11.05 -8.94 -17.78
C MET A 18 -9.83 -9.86 -17.90
N ALA A 19 -9.21 -9.97 -19.08
CA ALA A 19 -7.98 -10.75 -19.26
C ALA A 19 -6.81 -10.19 -18.44
N LEU A 20 -6.63 -8.86 -18.42
CA LEU A 20 -5.62 -8.19 -17.60
C LEU A 20 -5.85 -8.42 -16.10
N LEU A 21 -7.10 -8.31 -15.64
CA LEU A 21 -7.48 -8.58 -14.26
C LEU A 21 -7.24 -10.04 -13.88
N CYS A 22 -7.60 -11.00 -14.74
CA CYS A 22 -7.32 -12.42 -14.51
C CYS A 22 -5.82 -12.71 -14.43
N HIS A 23 -5.00 -12.07 -15.27
CA HIS A 23 -3.54 -12.23 -15.23
C HIS A 23 -2.96 -11.76 -13.90
N HIS A 24 -3.48 -10.66 -13.34
CA HIS A 24 -3.04 -10.13 -12.05
C HIS A 24 -3.51 -10.99 -10.86
N GLN A 25 -4.61 -11.75 -11.01
CA GLN A 25 -5.17 -12.59 -9.94
C GLN A 25 -4.51 -13.99 -9.86
N SER A 26 -3.76 -14.42 -10.88
CA SER A 26 -3.18 -15.78 -10.92
C SER A 26 -1.98 -15.95 -9.98
N GLU A 27 -1.54 -14.88 -9.32
CA GLU A 27 -0.58 -14.94 -8.23
C GLU A 27 -1.30 -15.50 -7.01
N ALA A 28 -0.76 -16.54 -6.35
CA ALA A 28 -1.32 -17.02 -5.09
C ALA A 28 -1.38 -15.83 -4.12
N GLN A 29 -2.56 -15.22 -3.98
CA GLN A 29 -2.69 -13.94 -3.33
C GLN A 29 -2.30 -14.16 -1.87
N ALA A 30 -1.19 -13.54 -1.46
CA ALA A 30 -0.72 -13.64 -0.10
C ALA A 30 -1.87 -13.24 0.85
N PRO A 31 -2.00 -13.88 2.02
CA PRO A 31 -2.99 -13.49 3.00
C PRO A 31 -2.88 -11.98 3.25
N ILE A 32 -4.00 -11.26 3.14
CA ILE A 32 -4.04 -9.83 3.45
C ILE A 32 -3.58 -9.68 4.91
N PRO A 33 -2.50 -8.91 5.18
CA PRO A 33 -1.98 -8.80 6.53
C PRO A 33 -2.99 -8.14 7.43
N THR A 34 -3.05 -8.59 8.69
CA THR A 34 -3.87 -7.93 9.69
C THR A 34 -3.15 -6.69 10.21
N PRO A 35 -3.86 -5.73 10.83
CA PRO A 35 -3.20 -4.65 11.55
C PRO A 35 -2.22 -5.15 12.62
N GLY A 36 -2.49 -6.31 13.24
CA GLY A 36 -1.57 -6.93 14.18
C GLY A 36 -0.23 -7.28 13.56
N ASP A 37 -0.25 -7.85 12.35
CA ASP A 37 0.94 -8.29 11.62
C ASP A 37 1.79 -7.07 11.22
N CYS A 38 1.17 -6.05 10.65
CA CYS A 38 1.85 -4.84 10.20
C CYS A 38 2.51 -4.06 11.35
N PHE A 39 1.87 -4.00 12.52
CA PHE A 39 2.42 -3.29 13.67
C PHE A 39 3.36 -4.16 14.53
N SER A 40 3.49 -5.47 14.27
CA SER A 40 4.30 -6.39 15.08
C SER A 40 5.77 -5.96 15.12
N SER A 41 6.39 -5.73 13.95
CA SER A 41 7.78 -5.27 13.87
C SER A 41 7.97 -3.85 14.40
N ILE A 42 7.00 -2.95 14.13
CA ILE A 42 7.03 -1.55 14.58
C ILE A 42 7.03 -1.47 16.10
N LYS A 43 6.25 -2.32 16.79
CA LYS A 43 6.17 -2.34 18.26
C LYS A 43 7.43 -2.85 18.93
N LYS A 44 8.28 -3.61 18.23
CA LYS A 44 9.57 -4.12 18.77
C LYS A 44 10.61 -3.01 18.90
N VAL A 45 10.52 -1.95 18.10
CA VAL A 45 11.45 -0.81 18.16
C VAL A 45 10.89 0.26 19.09
N LYS A 46 11.63 0.56 20.15
CA LYS A 46 11.23 1.53 21.18
C LYS A 46 10.93 2.89 20.56
N GLY A 47 9.69 3.37 20.76
CA GLY A 47 9.24 4.68 20.27
C GLY A 47 8.84 4.71 18.78
N CYS A 48 9.03 3.63 18.02
CA CYS A 48 8.69 3.62 16.59
C CYS A 48 7.17 3.68 16.37
N ALA A 49 6.36 2.99 17.18
CA ALA A 49 4.90 3.10 17.11
C ALA A 49 4.40 4.54 17.34
N ASP A 50 5.00 5.27 18.29
CA ASP A 50 4.68 6.69 18.52
C ASP A 50 5.15 7.58 17.38
N ALA A 51 6.32 7.28 16.79
CA ALA A 51 6.83 7.99 15.62
C ALA A 51 5.91 7.81 14.41
N VAL A 52 5.47 6.57 14.13
CA VAL A 52 4.51 6.25 13.08
C VAL A 52 3.18 6.97 13.33
N LYS A 53 2.66 6.93 14.57
CA LYS A 53 1.45 7.67 14.93
C LYS A 53 1.61 9.17 14.72
N ALA A 54 2.76 9.76 15.04
CA ALA A 54 3.04 11.15 14.77
C ALA A 54 3.14 11.43 13.26
N ALA A 55 3.74 10.52 12.49
CA ALA A 55 3.82 10.60 11.04
C ALA A 55 2.45 10.59 10.37
N THR A 56 1.45 9.88 10.91
CA THR A 56 0.05 9.94 10.39
C THR A 56 -0.55 11.35 10.45
N LYS A 57 0.00 12.23 11.29
CA LYS A 57 -0.36 13.65 11.43
C LYS A 57 0.61 14.59 10.69
N GLY A 58 1.54 14.05 9.90
CA GLY A 58 2.55 14.80 9.15
C GLY A 58 3.86 15.05 9.90
N HIS A 59 4.02 14.57 11.14
CA HIS A 59 5.26 14.78 11.90
C HIS A 59 6.30 13.69 11.60
N LEU A 60 7.12 13.91 10.57
CA LEU A 60 8.10 12.94 10.08
C LEU A 60 9.44 12.96 10.85
N LEU A 61 9.75 14.05 11.56
CA LEU A 61 11.02 14.26 12.27
C LEU A 61 11.32 13.23 13.38
N ARG A 62 10.31 12.46 13.81
CA ARG A 62 10.46 11.44 14.87
C ARG A 62 10.88 10.06 14.32
N LEU A 63 10.95 9.90 13.00
CA LEU A 63 11.40 8.67 12.36
C LEU A 63 12.92 8.56 12.47
N VAL A 64 13.38 7.90 13.53
CA VAL A 64 14.80 7.60 13.76
C VAL A 64 15.25 6.41 12.92
N LYS A 65 16.56 6.27 12.72
CA LYS A 65 17.19 5.22 11.89
C LYS A 65 16.62 3.81 12.13
N ASP A 66 16.52 3.39 13.40
CA ASP A 66 16.03 2.04 13.74
C ASP A 66 14.54 1.85 13.38
N CYS A 67 13.74 2.91 13.50
CA CYS A 67 12.34 2.87 13.08
C CYS A 67 12.22 2.83 11.55
N CYS A 68 13.04 3.62 10.85
CA CYS A 68 13.07 3.60 9.38
C CYS A 68 13.51 2.27 8.81
N HIS A 69 14.42 1.54 9.46
CA HIS A 69 14.79 0.19 9.05
C HIS A 69 13.56 -0.73 9.02
N VAL A 70 12.76 -0.73 10.08
CA VAL A 70 11.53 -1.52 10.15
C VAL A 70 10.47 -1.06 9.15
N ILE A 71 10.37 0.24 8.88
CA ILE A 71 9.42 0.78 7.91
C ILE A 71 9.81 0.40 6.48
N ASN A 72 11.10 0.40 6.15
CA ASN A 72 11.58 0.00 4.83
C ASN A 72 11.46 -1.50 4.59
N ASP A 73 11.54 -2.32 5.64
CA ASP A 73 11.36 -3.78 5.59
C ASP A 73 9.87 -4.20 5.60
N LEU A 74 8.95 -3.24 5.72
CA LEU A 74 7.53 -3.50 5.78
C LEU A 74 6.96 -3.81 4.39
N ALA A 75 6.10 -4.81 4.30
CA ALA A 75 5.42 -5.15 3.06
C ALA A 75 4.52 -3.98 2.58
N ASP A 76 4.45 -3.77 1.26
CA ASP A 76 3.76 -2.62 0.67
C ASP A 76 2.25 -2.60 1.01
N ASP A 77 1.65 -3.77 1.23
CA ASP A 77 0.25 -3.96 1.65
C ASP A 77 -0.04 -3.52 3.09
N CYS A 78 0.98 -3.36 3.93
CA CYS A 78 0.82 -2.82 5.28
C CYS A 78 0.74 -1.30 5.30
N PHE A 79 1.25 -0.58 4.30
CA PHE A 79 1.17 0.88 4.26
C PHE A 79 -0.28 1.41 4.23
N PRO A 80 -1.20 0.85 3.42
CA PRO A 80 -2.62 1.20 3.48
C PRO A 80 -3.27 0.97 4.85
N ILE A 81 -2.80 -0.01 5.62
CA ILE A 81 -3.33 -0.34 6.95
C ILE A 81 -2.83 0.65 8.00
N ILE A 82 -1.56 1.03 7.93
CA ILE A 82 -0.94 1.99 8.87
C ILE A 82 -1.36 3.44 8.56
N PHE A 83 -1.50 3.77 7.27
CA PHE A 83 -1.85 5.10 6.78
C PHE A 83 -3.19 5.10 6.04
N PRO A 84 -4.31 4.77 6.72
CA PRO A 84 -5.60 4.59 6.07
C PRO A 84 -6.07 5.87 5.40
N GLY A 85 -6.34 5.80 4.10
CA GLY A 85 -6.77 6.94 3.29
C GLY A 85 -5.72 8.06 3.14
N LYS A 86 -4.45 7.78 3.46
CA LYS A 86 -3.35 8.78 3.43
C LYS A 86 -2.15 8.29 2.62
N PRO A 87 -2.33 7.94 1.32
CA PRO A 87 -1.23 7.43 0.49
C PRO A 87 -0.08 8.43 0.35
N TYR A 88 -0.37 9.73 0.35
CA TYR A 88 0.67 10.76 0.30
C TYR A 88 1.55 10.77 1.57
N ILE A 89 0.97 10.50 2.76
CA ILE A 89 1.73 10.40 4.01
C ILE A 89 2.63 9.15 3.95
N ALA A 90 2.10 8.02 3.49
CA ALA A 90 2.90 6.80 3.30
C ALA A 90 4.10 7.06 2.38
N ALA A 91 3.89 7.75 1.26
CA ALA A 91 4.97 8.13 0.35
C ALA A 91 6.00 9.07 1.02
N LEU A 92 5.54 10.06 1.79
CA LEU A 92 6.43 10.96 2.53
C LEU A 92 7.23 10.23 3.62
N VAL A 93 6.63 9.26 4.30
CA VAL A 93 7.31 8.40 5.28
C VAL A 93 8.39 7.56 4.61
N LYS A 94 8.08 6.94 3.45
CA LYS A 94 9.06 6.15 2.68
C LYS A 94 10.21 7.03 2.19
N HIS A 95 9.91 8.24 1.73
CA HIS A 95 10.93 9.21 1.33
C HIS A 95 11.78 9.70 2.52
N ALA A 96 11.18 9.96 3.68
CA ALA A 96 11.91 10.37 4.88
C ALA A 96 12.81 9.27 5.47
N CYS A 97 12.51 7.99 5.17
CA CYS A 97 13.28 6.83 5.58
C CYS A 97 14.26 6.32 4.52
N SER A 98 14.30 6.93 3.34
CA SER A 98 15.29 6.66 2.28
C SER A 98 16.59 7.39 2.58
#